data_AF-A0A3B8V0P2-F1
#
_entry.id   AF-A0A3B8V0P2-F1
#
_cell.length_a   1.000
_cell.length_b   1.000
_cell.length_c   1.000
_cell.angle_alpha   90.00
_cell.angle_beta   90.00
_cell.angle_gamma   90.00
#
_symmetry.space_group_name_H-M   'P 1'
#
loop_
_entity.id
_entity.type
_entity.pdbx_description
1 polymer ?
#
loop_
_entity_poly.entity_id
_entity_poly.type
_entity_poly.pdbx_seq_one_letter_code
_entity_poly.pdbx_strand_id
1 'polypeptide(L)'
;MDSHERIAKIPGWLSKVDHQILGTILRMQEDASASGAIVEIGTHHGKSLVSMLTASGDAANAYVIDLFGRQEENLDDSGRGDLERLKSNLAEFGISEDRVVIDARSSFEVTPGDIVAGVGRARLFHIDGGHHFEAVANDL
;
A
#
# COMPACT_ATOMS: atom_id res chain seq x y z
N MET A 1 10.21 18.89 -10.41
CA MET A 1 9.20 18.77 -9.34
C MET A 1 9.68 17.64 -8.45
N ASP A 2 9.79 17.89 -7.14
CA ASP A 2 10.19 16.87 -6.18
C ASP A 2 9.20 15.69 -6.22
N SER A 3 9.69 14.46 -6.05
CA SER A 3 8.85 13.24 -6.06
C SER A 3 7.70 13.35 -5.05
N HIS A 4 8.00 13.94 -3.88
CA HIS A 4 7.01 14.23 -2.85
C HIS A 4 5.93 15.22 -3.31
N GLU A 5 6.28 16.29 -4.04
CA GLU A 5 5.30 17.28 -4.53
C GLU A 5 4.29 16.66 -5.50
N ARG A 6 4.71 15.63 -6.25
CA ARG A 6 3.81 14.84 -7.10
C ARG A 6 2.92 13.94 -6.25
N ILE A 7 3.50 13.20 -5.30
CA ILE A 7 2.75 12.30 -4.40
C ILE A 7 1.70 13.07 -3.59
N ALA A 8 2.02 14.30 -3.16
CA ALA A 8 1.11 15.15 -2.39
C ALA A 8 -0.21 15.46 -3.14
N LYS A 9 -0.24 15.35 -4.47
CA LYS A 9 -1.44 15.55 -5.30
C LYS A 9 -2.39 14.35 -5.29
N ILE A 10 -1.91 13.16 -4.92
CA ILE A 10 -2.76 11.99 -4.76
C ILE A 10 -3.66 12.22 -3.53
N PRO A 11 -4.99 12.14 -3.64
CA PRO A 11 -5.86 12.27 -2.48
C PRO A 11 -5.67 11.09 -1.52
N GLY A 12 -5.56 11.39 -0.22
CA GLY A 12 -5.29 10.41 0.83
C GLY A 12 -4.46 11.01 1.97
N TRP A 13 -4.35 10.25 3.06
CA TRP A 13 -3.73 10.65 4.31
C TRP A 13 -2.28 10.16 4.37
N LEU A 14 -1.36 11.00 3.91
CA LEU A 14 0.08 10.77 4.07
C LEU A 14 0.76 12.15 4.08
N SER A 15 1.39 12.49 5.20
CA SER A 15 2.14 13.74 5.31
C SER A 15 3.54 13.60 4.71
N LYS A 16 4.24 14.73 4.57
CA LYS A 16 5.65 14.75 4.16
C LYS A 16 6.53 13.96 5.12
N VAL A 17 6.23 14.03 6.43
CA VAL A 17 7.01 13.34 7.45
C VAL A 17 6.83 11.83 7.33
N ASP A 18 5.61 11.36 7.10
CA ASP A 18 5.31 9.94 6.92
C ASP A 18 6.05 9.38 5.69
N HIS A 19 6.01 10.10 4.57
CA HIS A 19 6.78 9.77 3.37
C HIS A 19 8.29 9.64 3.67
N GLN A 20 8.86 10.58 4.46
CA GLN A 20 10.27 10.55 4.82
C GLN A 20 10.62 9.38 5.75
N ILE A 21 9.75 9.06 6.72
CA ILE A 21 9.91 7.93 7.63
C ILE A 21 9.87 6.61 6.84
N LEU A 22 8.83 6.38 6.05
CA LEU A 22 8.68 5.18 5.22
C LEU A 22 9.88 5.01 4.29
N GLY A 23 10.27 6.08 3.59
CA GLY A 23 11.44 6.04 2.71
C GLY A 23 12.75 5.75 3.45
N THR A 24 12.88 6.20 4.71
CA THR A 24 14.06 5.89 5.54
C THR A 24 14.08 4.43 5.96
N ILE A 25 12.94 3.89 6.40
CA ILE A 25 12.81 2.47 6.77
C ILE A 25 13.17 1.58 5.57
N LEU A 26 12.62 1.88 4.39
CA LEU A 26 12.87 1.11 3.17
C LEU A 26 14.35 1.12 2.75
N ARG A 27 15.00 2.29 2.79
CA ARG A 27 16.45 2.39 2.54
C ARG A 27 17.27 1.60 3.56
N MET A 28 16.91 1.67 4.85
CA MET A 28 17.59 0.89 5.89
C MET A 28 17.43 -0.62 5.68
N GLN A 29 16.27 -1.08 5.18
CA GLN A 29 16.06 -2.48 4.81
C GLN A 29 16.92 -2.87 3.61
N GLU A 30 17.05 -2.01 2.61
CA GLU A 30 17.92 -2.23 1.45
C GLU A 30 19.40 -2.30 1.83
N ASP A 31 19.87 -1.37 2.66
CA ASP A 31 21.24 -1.36 3.20
C ASP A 31 21.53 -2.63 4.02
N ALA A 32 20.52 -3.17 4.71
CA ALA A 32 20.59 -4.43 5.45
C ALA A 32 20.39 -5.68 4.56
N SER A 33 20.27 -5.52 3.24
CA SER A 33 19.99 -6.60 2.28
C SER A 33 18.70 -7.39 2.59
N ALA A 34 17.72 -6.75 3.23
CA ALA A 34 16.41 -7.33 3.46
C ALA A 34 15.61 -7.34 2.15
N SER A 35 15.32 -8.55 1.67
CA SER A 35 14.53 -8.79 0.46
C SER A 35 13.09 -9.16 0.80
N GLY A 36 12.19 -8.91 -0.15
CA GLY A 36 10.77 -9.21 0.00
C GLY A 36 9.89 -8.10 -0.58
N ALA A 37 8.60 -8.36 -0.62
CA ALA A 37 7.59 -7.43 -1.11
C ALA A 37 7.19 -6.38 -0.07
N ILE A 38 6.54 -5.32 -0.52
CA ILE A 38 5.74 -4.44 0.34
C ILE A 38 4.33 -5.00 0.39
N VAL A 39 3.74 -5.08 1.57
CA VAL A 39 2.32 -5.41 1.73
C VAL A 39 1.62 -4.24 2.37
N GLU A 40 0.45 -3.86 1.86
CA GLU A 40 -0.35 -2.78 2.39
C GLU A 40 -1.81 -3.21 2.57
N ILE A 41 -2.38 -2.88 3.72
CA ILE A 41 -3.83 -2.93 3.98
C ILE A 41 -4.31 -1.48 4.11
N GLY A 42 -5.34 -1.09 3.35
CA GLY A 42 -5.86 0.28 3.29
C GLY A 42 -5.16 1.14 2.24
N THR A 43 -5.20 0.73 0.98
CA THR A 43 -4.47 1.40 -0.12
C THR A 43 -5.17 2.63 -0.68
N HIS A 44 -6.50 2.73 -0.58
CA HIS A 44 -7.31 3.86 -0.99
C HIS A 44 -7.12 4.29 -2.47
N HIS A 45 -6.29 5.31 -2.72
CA HIS A 45 -5.90 5.79 -4.07
C HIS A 45 -4.40 5.59 -4.35
N GLY A 46 -3.69 4.91 -3.46
CA GLY A 46 -2.28 4.53 -3.61
C GLY A 46 -1.27 5.58 -3.16
N LYS A 47 -1.63 6.56 -2.31
CA LYS A 47 -0.69 7.63 -1.91
C LYS A 47 0.52 7.08 -1.15
N SER A 48 0.28 6.26 -0.13
CA SER A 48 1.28 5.54 0.66
C SER A 48 2.01 4.50 -0.19
N LEU A 49 1.28 3.69 -0.98
CA LEU A 49 1.86 2.73 -1.92
C LEU A 49 2.86 3.36 -2.90
N VAL A 50 2.45 4.39 -3.64
CA VAL A 50 3.30 5.10 -4.60
C VAL A 50 4.51 5.69 -3.89
N SER A 51 4.32 6.25 -2.69
CA SER A 51 5.42 6.73 -1.84
C SER A 51 6.43 5.63 -1.54
N MET A 52 5.98 4.46 -1.07
CA MET A 52 6.84 3.33 -0.72
C MET A 52 7.53 2.70 -1.94
N LEU A 53 6.81 2.51 -3.05
CA LEU A 53 7.37 1.95 -4.28
C LEU A 53 8.39 2.90 -4.94
N THR A 54 8.12 4.22 -4.93
CA THR A 54 9.10 5.21 -5.43
C THR A 54 10.36 5.22 -4.55
N ALA A 55 10.21 5.04 -3.24
CA ALA A 55 11.35 4.98 -2.32
C ALA A 55 12.17 3.68 -2.43
N SER A 56 11.54 2.58 -2.84
CA SER A 56 12.16 1.26 -3.00
C SER A 56 12.77 1.01 -4.39
N GLY A 57 12.59 1.95 -5.32
CA GLY A 57 12.99 1.79 -6.72
C GLY A 57 12.24 0.68 -7.46
N ASP A 58 12.86 0.17 -8.53
CA ASP A 58 12.19 -0.73 -9.49
C ASP A 58 12.15 -2.20 -9.09
N ALA A 59 12.80 -2.58 -7.99
CA ALA A 59 12.95 -3.97 -7.58
C ALA A 59 11.83 -4.50 -6.68
N ALA A 60 11.06 -3.62 -6.02
CA ALA A 60 10.03 -4.05 -5.08
C ALA A 60 8.69 -4.32 -5.78
N ASN A 61 8.14 -5.50 -5.53
CA ASN A 61 6.74 -5.84 -5.79
C ASN A 61 5.88 -5.46 -4.58
N ALA A 62 4.58 -5.27 -4.81
CA ALA A 62 3.62 -4.98 -3.75
C ALA A 62 2.39 -5.88 -3.81
N TYR A 63 1.83 -6.18 -2.64
CA TYR A 63 0.50 -6.78 -2.49
C TYR A 63 -0.37 -5.81 -1.71
N VAL A 64 -1.51 -5.43 -2.26
CA VAL A 64 -2.37 -4.40 -1.68
C VAL A 64 -3.77 -4.95 -1.43
N ILE A 65 -4.32 -4.61 -0.27
CA ILE A 65 -5.62 -5.09 0.21
C ILE A 65 -6.48 -3.88 0.51
N ASP A 66 -7.60 -3.72 -0.20
CA ASP A 66 -8.55 -2.63 0.02
C ASP A 66 -9.93 -3.01 -0.51
N LEU A 67 -11.00 -2.56 0.15
CA LEU A 67 -12.37 -2.83 -0.29
C LEU A 67 -12.74 -2.14 -1.60
N PHE A 68 -12.11 -1.01 -1.92
CA PHE A 68 -12.41 -0.12 -3.05
C PHE A 68 -13.92 0.11 -3.23
N GLY A 69 -14.57 -0.65 -4.11
CA GLY A 69 -16.01 -0.54 -4.39
C GLY A 69 -16.94 -1.18 -3.34
N ARG A 70 -16.45 -2.10 -2.49
CA ARG A 70 -17.22 -2.84 -1.47
C ARG A 70 -17.48 -2.00 -0.21
N GLN A 71 -18.04 -0.82 -0.39
CA GLN A 71 -18.21 0.18 0.66
C GLN A 71 -19.27 -0.19 1.72
N GLU A 72 -20.07 -1.21 1.46
CA GLU A 72 -20.96 -1.85 2.44
C GLU A 72 -20.21 -2.59 3.56
N GLU A 73 -18.94 -2.95 3.33
CA GLU A 73 -18.06 -3.58 4.32
C GLU A 73 -17.16 -2.58 5.06
N ASN A 74 -17.22 -1.30 4.68
CA ASN A 74 -16.50 -0.21 5.33
C ASN A 74 -17.28 0.29 6.57
N LEU A 75 -17.07 -0.39 7.71
CA LEU A 75 -17.89 -0.22 8.92
C LEU A 75 -17.68 1.12 9.65
N ASP A 76 -16.56 1.80 9.43
CA ASP A 76 -16.18 3.03 10.15
C ASP A 76 -15.95 4.24 9.24
N ASP A 77 -16.23 4.11 7.94
CA ASP A 77 -16.02 5.14 6.91
C ASP A 77 -14.56 5.65 6.86
N SER A 78 -13.58 4.77 7.11
CA SER A 78 -12.14 5.13 7.16
C SER A 78 -11.59 5.66 5.84
N GLY A 79 -12.27 5.40 4.72
CA GLY A 79 -11.97 5.96 3.41
C GLY A 79 -12.85 5.38 2.31
N ARG A 80 -12.80 5.96 1.10
CA ARG A 80 -13.56 5.46 -0.06
C ARG A 80 -12.60 5.22 -1.21
N GLY A 81 -11.82 4.15 -1.07
CA GLY A 81 -10.83 3.74 -2.06
C GLY A 81 -11.42 3.64 -3.46
N ASP A 82 -10.58 3.93 -4.46
CA ASP A 82 -10.99 3.92 -5.87
C ASP A 82 -9.88 3.23 -6.67
N LEU A 83 -10.22 2.05 -7.17
CA LEU A 83 -9.30 1.18 -7.90
C LEU A 83 -8.79 1.83 -9.19
N GLU A 84 -9.65 2.55 -9.92
CA GLU A 84 -9.25 3.19 -11.17
C GLU A 84 -8.32 4.37 -10.90
N ARG A 85 -8.56 5.13 -9.83
CA ARG A 85 -7.63 6.17 -9.37
C ARG A 85 -6.29 5.57 -8.94
N LEU A 86 -6.30 4.47 -8.20
CA LEU A 86 -5.06 3.75 -7.84
C LEU A 86 -4.26 3.40 -9.09
N LYS A 87 -4.87 2.73 -10.08
CA LYS A 87 -4.19 2.35 -11.33
C LYS A 87 -3.67 3.56 -12.11
N SER A 88 -4.48 4.61 -12.23
CA SER A 88 -4.07 5.86 -12.87
C SER A 88 -2.87 6.50 -12.18
N ASN A 89 -2.84 6.49 -10.84
CA ASN A 89 -1.72 7.05 -10.08
C ASN A 89 -0.46 6.19 -10.24
N LEU A 90 -0.55 4.85 -10.22
CA LEU A 90 0.59 3.97 -10.49
C LEU A 90 1.21 4.29 -11.87
N ALA A 91 0.35 4.38 -12.91
CA ALA A 91 0.79 4.71 -14.26
C ALA A 91 1.44 6.10 -14.36
N GLU A 92 0.91 7.12 -13.68
CA GLU A 92 1.50 8.47 -13.67
C GLU A 92 2.92 8.47 -13.08
N PHE A 93 3.21 7.56 -12.16
CA PHE A 93 4.54 7.40 -11.55
C PHE A 93 5.44 6.41 -12.29
N GLY A 94 4.98 5.86 -13.42
CA GLY A 94 5.74 4.86 -14.19
C GLY A 94 5.86 3.51 -13.48
N ILE A 95 5.02 3.27 -12.48
CA ILE A 95 4.95 1.99 -11.77
C ILE A 95 4.03 1.08 -12.57
N SER A 96 4.60 0.00 -13.08
CA SER A 96 3.84 -0.98 -13.86
C SER A 96 2.88 -1.77 -12.96
N GLU A 97 1.66 -1.98 -13.44
CA GLU A 97 0.59 -2.65 -12.67
C GLU A 97 0.94 -4.11 -12.36
N ASP A 98 1.74 -4.78 -13.20
CA ASP A 98 2.23 -6.15 -12.96
C ASP A 98 3.14 -6.28 -11.74
N ARG A 99 3.67 -5.17 -11.20
CA ARG A 99 4.41 -5.14 -9.95
C ARG A 99 3.51 -5.15 -8.71
N VAL A 100 2.20 -4.94 -8.89
CA VAL A 100 1.24 -4.77 -7.80
C VAL A 100 0.13 -5.81 -7.92
N VAL A 101 0.10 -6.75 -6.99
CA VAL A 101 -1.05 -7.64 -6.82
C VAL A 101 -2.11 -6.86 -6.06
N ILE A 102 -3.24 -6.57 -6.72
CA ILE A 102 -4.36 -5.85 -6.13
C ILE A 102 -5.42 -6.87 -5.69
N ASP A 103 -5.65 -6.98 -4.39
CA ASP A 103 -6.70 -7.77 -3.80
C ASP A 103 -7.83 -6.87 -3.29
N ALA A 104 -9.00 -6.95 -3.95
CA ALA A 104 -10.18 -6.16 -3.63
C ALA A 104 -11.09 -6.84 -2.58
N ARG A 105 -10.57 -7.83 -1.85
CA ARG A 105 -11.27 -8.50 -0.74
C ARG A 105 -11.11 -7.73 0.57
N SER A 106 -11.99 -8.05 1.52
CA SER A 106 -11.81 -7.60 2.90
C SER A 106 -10.54 -8.23 3.50
N SER A 107 -9.82 -7.50 4.36
CA SER A 107 -8.62 -8.05 5.04
C SER A 107 -8.95 -9.25 5.93
N PHE A 108 -10.21 -9.39 6.36
CA PHE A 108 -10.71 -10.57 7.06
C PHE A 108 -10.77 -11.84 6.18
N GLU A 109 -10.72 -11.69 4.85
CA GLU A 109 -10.78 -12.79 3.87
C GLU A 109 -9.40 -13.15 3.30
N VAL A 110 -8.42 -12.24 3.40
CA VAL A 110 -7.08 -12.42 2.84
C VAL A 110 -6.21 -13.18 3.83
N THR A 111 -5.56 -14.23 3.35
CA THR A 111 -4.68 -15.06 4.19
C THR A 111 -3.20 -14.76 3.93
N PRO A 112 -2.30 -15.08 4.88
CA PRO A 112 -0.86 -15.02 4.61
C PRO A 112 -0.44 -15.90 3.42
N GLY A 113 -1.15 -17.00 3.16
CA GLY A 113 -0.90 -17.87 2.01
C GLY A 113 -1.16 -17.18 0.68
N ASP A 114 -2.21 -16.36 0.59
CA ASP A 114 -2.54 -15.59 -0.61
C ASP A 114 -1.44 -14.56 -0.91
N ILE A 115 -0.97 -13.85 0.12
CA ILE A 115 0.12 -12.87 0.02
C ILE A 115 1.40 -13.54 -0.46
N VAL A 116 1.80 -14.65 0.19
CA VAL A 116 3.01 -15.39 -0.17
C VAL A 116 2.94 -15.96 -1.59
N ALA A 117 1.78 -16.45 -2.02
CA ALA A 117 1.58 -16.93 -3.38
C ALA A 117 1.64 -15.80 -4.42
N GLY A 118 1.15 -14.60 -4.07
CA GLY A 118 1.14 -13.45 -4.98
C GLY A 118 2.50 -12.77 -5.14
N VAL A 119 3.21 -12.52 -4.04
CA VAL A 119 4.43 -11.68 -4.06
C VAL A 119 5.60 -12.25 -3.26
N GLY A 120 5.45 -13.43 -2.65
CA GLY A 120 6.44 -14.00 -1.74
C GLY A 120 6.41 -13.35 -0.35
N ARG A 121 7.53 -13.40 0.36
CA ARG A 121 7.61 -12.88 1.74
C ARG A 121 7.60 -11.35 1.73
N ALA A 122 6.87 -10.75 2.66
CA ALA A 122 6.94 -9.31 2.91
C ALA A 122 8.27 -8.93 3.59
N ARG A 123 8.88 -7.82 3.16
CA ARG A 123 9.93 -7.12 3.92
C ARG A 123 9.36 -5.94 4.72
N LEU A 124 8.28 -5.34 4.24
CA LEU A 124 7.53 -4.29 4.92
C LEU A 124 6.04 -4.63 4.86
N PHE A 125 5.36 -4.46 5.99
CA PHE A 125 3.91 -4.58 6.11
C PHE A 125 3.38 -3.24 6.65
N HIS A 126 2.53 -2.58 5.87
CA HIS A 126 1.93 -1.28 6.18
C HIS A 126 0.43 -1.49 6.44
N ILE A 127 -0.03 -1.21 7.66
CA ILE A 127 -1.42 -1.43 8.07
C ILE A 127 -2.04 -0.05 8.32
N ASP A 128 -2.95 0.35 7.44
CA ASP A 128 -3.63 1.66 7.45
C ASP A 128 -5.09 1.50 6.95
N GLY A 129 -5.74 0.41 7.40
CA GLY A 129 -7.09 0.01 6.99
C GLY A 129 -8.21 0.60 7.85
N GLY A 130 -9.08 -0.25 8.38
CA GLY A 130 -10.13 0.17 9.32
C GLY A 130 -9.55 0.59 10.68
N HIS A 131 -10.18 1.55 11.34
CA HIS A 131 -9.78 2.08 12.65
C HIS A 131 -10.60 1.54 13.83
N HIS A 132 -11.63 0.73 13.56
CA HIS A 132 -12.34 -0.02 14.59
C HIS A 132 -11.50 -1.22 15.10
N PHE A 133 -11.75 -1.62 16.35
CA PHE A 133 -10.91 -2.57 17.07
C PHE A 133 -10.76 -3.91 16.33
N GLU A 134 -11.83 -4.43 15.77
CA GLU A 134 -11.86 -5.74 15.10
C GLU A 134 -10.97 -5.76 13.85
N ALA A 135 -10.98 -4.68 13.04
CA ALA A 135 -10.09 -4.58 11.88
C ALA A 135 -8.62 -4.49 12.32
N VAL A 136 -8.30 -3.60 13.25
CA VAL A 136 -6.92 -3.44 13.74
C VAL A 136 -6.40 -4.75 14.36
N ALA A 137 -7.25 -5.47 15.11
CA ALA A 137 -6.88 -6.75 15.72
C ALA A 137 -6.71 -7.88 14.69
N ASN A 138 -7.45 -7.85 13.58
CA ASN A 138 -7.31 -8.81 12.48
C ASN A 138 -6.01 -8.57 11.67
N ASP A 139 -5.66 -7.31 11.47
CA ASP A 139 -4.62 -6.92 10.52
C ASP A 139 -3.18 -6.98 11.11
N LEU A 140 -3.03 -7.02 12.44
CA LEU A 140 -1.77 -7.13 13.20
C LEU A 140 -1.27 -8.57 13.41
#